data_AF-A0A158RI12-F1
#
_entry.id   AF-A0A158RI12-F1
#
_cell.length_a   1.000
_cell.length_b   1.000
_cell.length_c   1.000
_cell.angle_alpha   90.00
_cell.angle_beta   90.00
_cell.angle_gamma   90.00
#
_symmetry.space_group_name_H-M   'P 1'
#
loop_
_entity.id
_entity.type
_entity.pdbx_description
1 polymer ?
#
loop_
_entity_poly.entity_id
_entity_poly.type
_entity_poly.pdbx_seq_one_letter_code
_entity_poly.pdbx_strand_id
1 'polypeptide(L)' 'MNYPHICNRGELIYPVTSREHLRGWHGGSYSKNAPGRPVNPNYLEEF' A
#
# COMPACT_ATOMS: atom_id res chain seq x y z
N MET A 1 -8.43 13.41 3.92
CA MET A 1 -7.43 12.36 3.59
C MET A 1 -7.09 12.51 2.13
N ASN A 2 -5.85 12.85 1.75
CA ASN A 2 -5.50 13.01 0.32
C ASN A 2 -5.08 11.69 -0.36
N TYR A 3 -4.80 10.63 0.41
CA TYR A 3 -4.27 9.36 -0.09
C TYR A 3 -4.83 8.17 0.71
N PRO A 4 -6.03 7.67 0.37
CA PRO A 4 -6.68 6.57 1.10
C PRO A 4 -5.86 5.28 1.12
N HIS A 5 -5.06 5.03 0.08
CA HIS A 5 -4.25 3.82 -0.11
C HIS A 5 -3.02 3.70 0.80
N ILE A 6 -2.53 4.80 1.39
CA ILE A 6 -1.48 4.77 2.43
C ILE A 6 -2.07 4.86 3.85
N CYS A 7 -3.39 4.88 3.97
CA CYS A 7 -4.04 4.92 5.26
C CYS A 7 -3.98 3.54 5.91
N ASN A 8 -3.84 3.48 7.23
CA ASN A 8 -3.94 2.24 8.02
C ASN A 8 -5.38 1.69 8.13
N ARG A 9 -6.30 2.19 7.30
CA ARG A 9 -7.71 1.78 7.27
C ARG A 9 -7.92 0.80 6.14
N GLY A 10 -7.92 -0.49 6.46
CA GLY A 10 -8.15 -1.59 5.50
C GLY A 10 -9.38 -1.42 4.61
N GLU A 11 -10.40 -0.69 5.10
CA GLU A 11 -11.64 -0.37 4.37
C GLU A 11 -11.43 0.55 3.15
N LEU A 12 -10.33 1.29 3.09
CA LEU A 12 -10.00 2.23 2.01
C LEU A 12 -8.94 1.71 1.04
N ILE A 13 -8.46 0.48 1.26
CA ILE A 13 -7.36 -0.16 0.52
C ILE A 13 -7.94 -1.33 -0.28
N TYR A 14 -8.87 -1.00 -1.17
CA TYR A 14 -9.50 -1.97 -2.05
C TYR A 14 -8.79 -1.99 -3.41
N PRO A 15 -8.34 -3.15 -3.95
CA PRO A 15 -8.13 -4.45 -3.32
C PRO A 15 -6.62 -4.73 -3.11
N VAL A 16 -6.14 -4.73 -1.87
CA VAL A 16 -4.81 -5.29 -1.54
C VAL A 16 -4.87 -6.04 -0.21
N THR A 17 -4.31 -7.25 -0.15
CA THR A 17 -3.99 -7.95 1.09
C THR A 17 -3.09 -7.08 1.97
N SER A 18 -3.05 -7.37 3.28
CA SER A 18 -2.10 -6.72 4.20
C SER A 18 -0.64 -6.89 3.74
N ARG A 19 -0.32 -7.96 3.00
CA ARG A 19 1.02 -8.21 2.49
C ARG A 19 1.35 -7.31 1.30
N GLU A 20 0.46 -7.20 0.33
CA GLU A 20 0.59 -6.27 -0.80
C GLU A 20 0.61 -4.82 -0.32
N HIS A 21 -0.21 -4.50 0.68
CA HIS A 21 -0.20 -3.18 1.31
C HIS A 21 1.17 -2.88 1.92
N LEU A 22 1.69 -3.79 2.75
CA LEU A 22 2.99 -3.59 3.39
C LEU A 22 4.14 -3.59 2.37
N ARG A 23 4.16 -4.51 1.40
CA ARG A 23 5.31 -4.69 0.50
C ARG A 23 5.26 -3.82 -0.75
N GLY A 24 4.09 -3.60 -1.33
CA GLY A 24 3.86 -2.71 -2.46
C GLY A 24 3.79 -1.26 -2.05
N TRP A 25 2.84 -0.90 -1.18
CA TRP A 25 2.59 0.51 -0.80
C TRP A 25 3.58 1.04 0.23
N HIS A 26 4.03 0.20 1.16
CA HIS A 26 4.94 0.58 2.23
C HIS A 26 6.38 0.05 2.08
N GLY A 27 6.72 -0.66 1.01
CA GLY A 27 8.09 -1.15 0.79
C GLY A 27 8.69 -1.95 1.96
N GLY A 28 7.85 -2.66 2.70
CA GLY A 28 8.21 -3.47 3.88
C GLY A 28 8.15 -2.74 5.22
N SER A 29 7.81 -1.45 5.27
CA SER A 29 7.72 -0.68 6.51
C SER A 29 6.72 0.47 6.41
N TYR A 30 5.74 0.55 7.32
CA TYR A 30 4.74 1.62 7.35
C TYR A 30 5.32 3.05 7.50
N SER A 31 6.60 3.16 7.89
CA SER A 31 7.34 4.42 7.90
C SER A 31 7.74 4.91 6.50
N LYS A 32 7.79 4.02 5.50
CA LYS A 32 8.05 4.35 4.09
C LYS A 32 6.71 4.53 3.40
N ASN A 33 6.50 5.71 2.83
CA ASN A 33 5.27 6.07 2.14
C ASN A 33 5.59 6.88 0.90
N ALA A 34 4.90 6.62 -0.19
CA ALA A 34 4.90 7.47 -1.38
C ALA A 34 3.46 7.98 -1.62
N PRO A 35 3.21 9.28 -1.52
CA PRO A 35 1.90 9.85 -1.82
C PRO A 35 1.48 9.51 -3.26
N GLY A 36 0.27 8.98 -3.43
CA GLY A 36 -0.29 8.69 -4.75
C GLY A 36 0.29 7.49 -5.51
N ARG A 37 1.32 6.80 -5.03
CA ARG A 37 1.93 5.67 -5.74
C ARG A 37 2.53 4.62 -4.80
N PRO A 38 2.65 3.34 -5.22
CA PRO A 38 3.35 2.34 -4.44
C PRO A 38 4.84 2.67 -4.31
N VAL A 39 5.42 2.34 -3.16
CA VAL A 39 6.87 2.42 -2.93
C VAL A 39 7.60 1.34 -3.73
N ASN A 40 6.99 0.18 -3.89
CA ASN A 40 7.46 -0.91 -4.73
C ASN A 40 6.42 -1.23 -5.83
N PRO A 41 6.47 -0.51 -6.97
CA PRO A 41 5.52 -0.71 -8.07
C PRO A 41 5.65 -2.07 -8.77
N ASN A 42 6.75 -2.80 -8.55
CA ASN A 42 6.99 -4.11 -9.14
C ASN A 42 6.57 -5.26 -8.20
N TYR A 43 6.00 -4.95 -7.04
CA TYR A 43 5.44 -6.00 -6.18
C TYR A 43 4.21 -6.59 -6.88
N LEU A 44 4.29 -7.87 -7.20
CA LEU A 44 3.21 -8.58 -7.90
C LEU A 44 1.97 -8.64 -7.00
N GLU A 45 0.82 -8.27 -7.56
CA GLU A 45 -0.47 -8.55 -6.94
C GLU A 45 -0.68 -10.08 -6.90
N GLU A 46 -1.22 -10.58 -5.80
CA GLU A 46 -1.49 -12.00 -5.57
C GLU A 46 -2.82 -12.44 -6.23
N PHE A 47 -3.52 -11.55 -6.95
CA PHE A 47 -4.87 -11.75 -7.50
C PHE A 47 -4.94 -11.79 -9.02
#